data_AF-A0A1Q9ECK2-F1
#
_entry.id   AF-A0A1Q9ECK2-F1
#
_cell.length_a   1.000
_cell.length_b   1.000
_cell.length_c   1.000
_cell.angle_alpha   90.00
_cell.angle_beta   90.00
_cell.angle_gamma   90.00
#
_symmetry.space_group_name_H-M   'P 1'
#
loop_
_entity.id
_entity.type
_entity.pdbx_description
1 polymer ?
#
loop_
_entity_poly.entity_id
_entity_poly.type
_entity_poly.pdbx_seq_one_letter_code
_entity_poly.pdbx_strand_id
1 'polypeptide(L)'
;MDLDTLVSGLFDTLGRLLFREVVEEDDIVIATEPISTGFVCHVVLPCLGGISFEGQSAKLEQDAMTNAVRLCLESFCTAAEAAGSAMQAARKQVVTIEDEPQEEPLPTGRQGWAAPKVKPKVKAMPKIAKAKAWPTAPAASPPSKAFYGKGEAEQARPMPPTVPPPGTARPAPPPTPPPETSAPAGSEPKVLLHTLLTKITGQSPMKADVEYCNSLVGGDHQCILILNCLEGRAFAGYPLSTRKDAELSAASVAIDWLQENLPNQPPTSRKRPQPPTMALPVDAEVQPPAKRAKKENEVDRTLSSGSIQSQEGAEIISEWRDARLEPCELSDIQDPASLEYYFGQACLICGAIVSIKGWDAHASGKKHLQRLQAQPMKLRAGIERPLPAPSCELLDSSRFVETGGWSQPDEFGEYPTVLTLGEMDYSFSLAVAQLRPAGSVLVATSYLAEHDPNEVEVHPSDDGQRVLHSVDATNLAGTLQSQGVEGSFHTVVFPFPRYSLSRAPNPNNSRLLRDFFISVIRDGILLDGGYIQISRVALPMDFYQDGGYIQLVHSSASS
;
A
#
# COMPACT_ATOMS: atom_id res chain seq x y z
N MET A 1 -2.62 21.49 35.95
CA MET A 1 -2.89 20.12 35.44
C MET A 1 -2.02 19.18 36.25
N ASP A 2 -2.60 18.09 36.73
CA ASP A 2 -1.84 17.01 37.35
C ASP A 2 -1.04 16.24 36.28
N LEU A 3 -0.11 15.41 36.74
CA LEU A 3 0.76 14.64 35.86
C LEU A 3 -0.03 13.64 35.02
N ASP A 4 -1.03 12.98 35.60
CA ASP A 4 -1.84 11.96 34.92
C ASP A 4 -2.60 12.54 33.72
N THR A 5 -3.18 13.74 33.86
CA THR A 5 -3.86 14.42 32.74
C THR A 5 -2.86 14.77 31.62
N LEU A 6 -1.64 15.20 31.98
CA LEU A 6 -0.62 15.53 30.99
C LEU A 6 -0.12 14.28 30.26
N VAL A 7 0.12 13.19 30.98
CA VAL A 7 0.53 11.91 30.39
C VAL A 7 -0.57 11.40 29.46
N SER A 8 -1.84 11.37 29.89
CA SER A 8 -2.96 11.00 29.03
C SER A 8 -3.06 11.88 27.78
N GLY A 9 -2.85 13.20 27.91
CA GLY A 9 -2.82 14.11 26.77
C GLY A 9 -1.67 13.82 25.81
N LEU A 10 -0.52 13.37 26.31
CA LEU A 10 0.61 12.96 25.48
C LEU A 10 0.31 11.66 24.71
N PHE A 11 -0.29 10.66 25.36
CA PHE A 11 -0.76 9.43 24.70
C PHE A 11 -1.77 9.75 23.58
N ASP A 12 -2.77 10.60 23.85
CA ASP A 12 -3.75 11.02 22.85
C ASP A 12 -3.11 11.76 21.66
N THR A 13 -2.16 12.66 21.95
CA THR A 13 -1.46 13.43 20.91
C THR A 13 -0.62 12.51 20.03
N LEU A 14 0.09 11.56 20.62
CA LEU A 14 0.87 10.56 19.89
C LEU A 14 -0.02 9.60 19.11
N GLY A 15 -1.16 9.18 19.65
CA GLY A 15 -2.12 8.34 18.94
C GLY A 15 -2.60 9.00 17.65
N ARG A 16 -2.91 10.30 17.72
CA ARG A 16 -3.27 11.09 16.53
C ARG A 16 -2.12 11.23 15.54
N LEU A 17 -0.91 11.51 16.03
CA LEU A 17 0.27 11.75 15.19
C LEU A 17 0.76 10.47 14.50
N LEU A 18 0.69 9.32 15.19
CA LEU A 18 1.05 8.00 14.67
C LEU A 18 -0.10 7.29 13.95
N PHE A 19 -1.30 7.89 13.95
CA PHE A 19 -2.54 7.26 13.46
C PHE A 19 -2.81 5.89 14.12
N ARG A 20 -2.56 5.80 15.43
CA ARG A 20 -2.83 4.61 16.27
C ARG A 20 -3.95 4.92 17.26
N GLU A 21 -4.89 3.99 17.42
CA GLU A 21 -5.90 4.08 18.49
C GLU A 21 -5.29 3.82 19.87
N VAL A 22 -4.24 2.99 19.92
CA VAL A 22 -3.54 2.64 21.16
C VAL A 22 -2.05 2.88 20.97
N VAL A 23 -1.51 3.77 21.81
CA VAL A 23 -0.08 4.01 22.00
C VAL A 23 0.37 3.10 23.15
N GLU A 24 1.40 2.32 22.92
CA GLU A 24 1.93 1.35 23.89
C GLU A 24 2.82 2.06 24.92
N GLU A 25 2.99 1.47 26.11
CA GLU A 25 3.86 2.06 27.15
C GLU A 25 5.31 2.23 26.66
N ASP A 26 5.79 1.36 25.77
CA ASP A 26 7.14 1.42 25.19
C ASP A 26 7.31 2.56 24.16
N ASP A 27 6.21 3.18 23.71
CA ASP A 27 6.27 4.33 22.79
C ASP A 27 6.73 5.62 23.51
N ILE A 28 6.69 5.65 24.84
CA ILE A 28 7.03 6.80 25.68
C ILE A 28 7.87 6.34 26.88
N VAL A 29 9.13 6.76 26.92
CA VAL A 29 10.01 6.50 28.06
C VAL A 29 10.19 7.79 28.86
N ILE A 30 9.72 7.79 30.11
CA ILE A 30 9.90 8.91 31.04
C ILE A 30 10.98 8.52 32.05
N ALA A 31 12.12 9.18 32.01
CA ALA A 31 13.25 8.92 32.88
C ALA A 31 13.57 10.15 33.74
N THR A 32 13.70 9.98 35.05
CA THR A 32 14.01 11.07 35.98
C THR A 32 15.36 10.83 36.65
N GLU A 33 16.23 11.82 36.61
CA GLU A 33 17.57 11.76 37.17
C GLU A 33 17.72 12.76 38.33
N PRO A 34 18.26 12.32 39.48
CA PRO A 34 18.57 13.23 40.58
C PRO A 34 19.81 14.06 40.25
N ILE A 35 19.72 15.37 40.45
CA ILE A 35 20.81 16.33 40.28
C ILE A 35 21.10 17.05 41.60
N SER A 36 22.24 17.74 41.69
CA SER A 36 22.65 18.45 42.92
C SER A 36 21.62 19.46 43.45
N THR A 37 20.74 19.97 42.59
CA THR A 37 19.74 21.00 42.90
C THR A 37 18.29 20.50 42.91
N GLY A 38 18.06 19.20 42.70
CA GLY A 38 16.71 18.63 42.58
C GLY A 38 16.65 17.42 41.65
N PHE A 39 15.68 17.39 40.75
CA PHE A 39 15.46 16.35 39.77
C PHE A 39 15.33 16.98 38.38
N VAL A 40 15.84 16.30 37.35
CA VAL A 40 15.59 16.60 35.93
C VAL A 40 14.90 15.39 35.30
N CYS A 41 13.94 15.61 34.42
CA CYS A 41 13.21 14.53 33.77
C CYS A 41 13.30 14.64 32.25
N HIS A 42 13.46 13.50 31.60
CA HIS A 42 13.55 13.34 30.15
C HIS A 42 12.35 12.51 29.67
N VAL A 43 11.64 13.01 28.65
CA VAL A 43 10.63 12.24 27.91
C VAL A 43 11.25 11.86 26.57
N VAL A 44 11.45 10.56 26.34
CA VAL A 44 11.98 10.01 25.09
C VAL A 44 10.84 9.33 24.35
N LEU A 45 10.78 9.51 23.03
CA LEU A 45 9.75 8.95 22.16
C LEU A 45 10.41 7.99 21.15
N PRO A 46 10.66 6.72 21.52
CA PRO A 46 11.23 5.72 20.61
C PRO A 46 10.47 5.58 19.30
N CYS A 47 9.14 5.68 19.35
CA CYS A 47 8.25 5.60 18.19
C CYS A 47 8.49 6.71 17.14
N LEU A 48 9.14 7.81 17.51
CA LEU A 48 9.49 8.93 16.63
C LEU A 48 11.01 9.02 16.39
N GLY A 49 11.70 7.88 16.38
CA GLY A 49 13.15 7.84 16.16
C GLY A 49 13.97 8.25 17.37
N GLY A 50 13.40 8.20 18.57
CA GLY A 50 14.12 8.47 19.83
C GLY A 50 14.27 9.97 20.14
N ILE A 51 13.38 10.82 19.61
CA ILE A 51 13.33 12.25 20.00
C ILE A 51 13.18 12.36 21.51
N SER A 52 13.92 13.27 22.13
CA SER A 52 13.92 13.47 23.58
C SER A 52 13.65 14.91 23.97
N PHE A 53 12.93 15.09 25.09
CA PHE A 53 12.57 16.38 25.66
C PHE A 53 13.02 16.42 27.13
N GLU A 54 13.89 17.37 27.45
CA GLU A 54 14.38 17.58 28.82
C GLU A 54 13.58 18.70 29.50
N GLY A 55 12.85 18.36 30.57
CA GLY A 55 12.09 19.32 31.35
C GLY A 55 12.97 20.16 32.27
N GLN A 56 12.49 21.35 32.66
CA GLN A 56 13.16 22.18 33.67
C GLN A 56 13.30 21.43 35.01
N SER A 57 14.47 21.54 35.63
CA SER A 57 14.73 20.89 36.93
C SER A 57 13.81 21.40 38.03
N ALA A 58 13.37 20.50 38.92
CA ALA A 58 12.49 20.84 40.05
C ALA A 58 12.95 20.19 41.36
N LYS A 59 12.51 20.73 42.51
CA LYS A 59 12.85 20.16 43.83
C LYS A 59 12.14 18.83 44.10
N LEU A 60 10.97 18.62 43.51
CA LEU A 60 10.19 17.40 43.61
C LEU A 60 10.25 16.65 42.28
N GLU A 61 10.37 15.32 42.36
CA GLU A 61 10.43 14.44 41.19
C GLU A 61 9.21 14.60 40.28
N GLN A 62 8.01 14.64 40.88
CA GLN A 62 6.74 14.80 40.16
C GLN A 62 6.64 16.13 39.40
N ASP A 63 7.22 17.21 39.95
CA ASP A 63 7.27 18.51 39.28
C ASP A 63 8.22 18.48 38.08
N ALA A 64 9.37 17.79 38.18
CA ALA A 64 10.30 17.62 37.08
C ALA A 64 9.66 16.82 35.93
N MET A 65 8.95 15.73 36.25
CA MET A 65 8.16 14.95 35.27
C MET A 65 7.10 15.82 34.60
N THR A 66 6.35 16.58 35.39
CA THR A 66 5.31 17.51 34.90
C THR A 66 5.90 18.52 33.91
N ASN A 67 7.08 19.07 34.20
CA ASN A 67 7.76 20.02 33.33
C ASN A 67 8.20 19.37 32.01
N ALA A 68 8.73 18.15 32.04
CA ALA A 68 9.19 17.44 30.85
C ALA A 68 8.03 17.04 29.92
N VAL A 69 6.96 16.47 30.48
CA VAL A 69 5.76 16.09 29.70
C VAL A 69 5.08 17.33 29.11
N ARG A 70 4.99 18.42 29.87
CA ARG A 70 4.43 19.69 29.36
C ARG A 70 5.25 20.24 28.20
N LEU A 71 6.58 20.27 28.30
CA LEU A 71 7.45 20.74 27.22
C LEU A 71 7.29 19.89 25.95
N CYS A 72 7.20 18.57 26.10
CA CYS A 72 6.95 17.65 24.99
C CYS A 72 5.61 17.97 24.28
N LEU A 73 4.53 18.14 25.04
CA LEU A 73 3.21 18.52 24.51
C LEU A 73 3.21 19.89 23.82
N GLU A 74 3.80 20.91 24.44
CA GLU A 74 3.89 22.26 23.88
C GLU A 74 4.67 22.26 22.55
N SER A 75 5.70 21.43 22.45
CA SER A 75 6.48 21.25 21.22
C SER A 75 5.62 20.66 20.09
N PHE A 76 4.78 19.66 20.38
CA PHE A 76 3.84 19.11 19.39
C PHE A 76 2.76 20.09 18.98
N CYS A 77 2.18 20.84 19.92
CA CYS A 77 1.18 21.87 19.61
C CYS A 77 1.78 22.95 18.71
N THR A 78 2.98 23.44 19.02
CA THR A 78 3.68 24.45 18.22
C THR A 78 3.97 23.94 16.81
N ALA A 79 4.42 22.69 16.68
CA ALA A 79 4.64 22.05 15.38
C ALA A 79 3.35 21.92 14.56
N ALA A 80 2.23 21.54 15.20
CA ALA A 80 0.93 21.43 14.56
C ALA A 80 0.39 22.80 14.08
N GLU A 81 0.55 23.86 14.87
CA GLU A 81 0.17 25.22 14.50
C GLU A 81 1.02 25.77 13.34
N ALA A 82 2.32 25.48 13.35
CA ALA A 82 3.23 25.84 12.25
C ALA A 82 2.83 25.13 10.95
N ALA A 83 2.54 23.82 11.01
CA ALA A 83 2.06 23.05 9.87
C ALA A 83 0.72 23.58 9.34
N GLY A 84 -0.24 23.88 10.22
CA GLY A 84 -1.53 24.46 9.85
C GLY A 84 -1.40 25.84 9.19
N SER A 85 -0.50 26.69 9.72
CA SER A 85 -0.21 28.01 9.16
C SER A 85 0.45 27.92 7.79
N ALA A 86 1.40 26.99 7.60
CA ALA A 86 2.04 26.73 6.31
C ALA A 86 1.01 26.26 5.26
N MET A 87 0.10 25.36 5.63
CA MET A 87 -0.99 24.92 4.75
C MET A 87 -1.93 26.08 4.36
N GLN A 88 -2.28 26.97 5.30
CA GLN A 88 -3.11 28.14 4.99
C GLN A 88 -2.39 29.15 4.10
N ALA A 89 -1.09 29.36 4.30
CA ALA A 89 -0.27 30.24 3.46
C ALA A 89 -0.19 29.70 2.02
N ALA A 90 0.07 28.40 1.86
CA ALA A 90 0.05 27.73 0.57
C ALA A 90 -1.32 27.89 -0.13
N ARG A 91 -2.42 27.72 0.62
CA ARG A 91 -3.78 27.91 0.08
C ARG A 91 -4.06 29.35 -0.37
N LYS A 92 -3.54 30.37 0.32
CA LYS A 92 -3.72 31.79 -0.08
C LYS A 92 -2.91 32.17 -1.32
N GLN A 93 -1.74 31.58 -1.51
CA GLN A 93 -0.94 31.80 -2.73
C GLN A 93 -1.63 31.22 -3.97
N VAL A 94 -2.39 30.13 -3.84
CA VAL A 94 -3.17 29.56 -4.95
C VAL A 94 -4.34 30.47 -5.37
N VAL A 95 -4.95 31.20 -4.44
CA VAL A 95 -6.14 32.06 -4.73
C VAL A 95 -5.76 33.40 -5.38
N THR A 96 -4.51 33.86 -5.25
CA THR A 96 -4.11 35.20 -5.72
C THR A 96 -3.67 35.27 -7.19
N ILE A 97 -3.75 34.16 -7.94
CA ILE A 97 -3.37 34.10 -9.36
C ILE A 97 -4.58 34.31 -10.31
N GLU A 98 -5.81 34.38 -9.80
CA GLU A 98 -7.02 34.49 -10.64
C GLU A 98 -7.47 35.91 -11.02
N ASP A 99 -6.75 36.98 -10.67
CA ASP A 99 -7.06 38.34 -11.16
C ASP A 99 -6.21 38.70 -12.40
N GLU A 100 -6.50 38.02 -13.51
CA GLU A 100 -6.10 38.49 -14.85
C GLU A 100 -7.10 39.58 -15.30
N PRO A 101 -6.66 40.75 -15.81
CA PRO A 101 -7.57 41.82 -16.21
C PRO A 101 -8.43 41.38 -17.41
N GLN A 102 -9.76 41.44 -17.23
CA GLN A 102 -10.74 41.20 -18.30
C GLN A 102 -10.42 42.05 -19.54
N GLU A 103 -10.06 41.39 -20.64
CA GLU A 103 -10.03 42.01 -21.96
C GLU A 103 -11.45 42.43 -22.40
N GLU A 104 -11.56 43.67 -22.89
CA GLU A 104 -12.81 44.25 -23.37
C GLU A 104 -13.42 43.47 -24.56
N PRO A 105 -14.75 43.38 -24.65
CA PRO A 105 -15.40 42.66 -25.75
C PRO A 105 -15.29 43.41 -27.08
N LEU A 106 -14.71 42.75 -28.09
CA LEU A 106 -14.66 43.22 -29.48
C LEU A 106 -16.08 43.41 -30.07
N PRO A 107 -16.30 44.43 -30.91
CA PRO A 107 -17.61 44.77 -31.45
C PRO A 107 -18.07 43.75 -32.51
N THR A 108 -19.27 43.22 -32.33
CA THR A 108 -19.94 42.31 -33.26
C THR A 108 -20.52 43.05 -34.46
N GLY A 109 -19.68 43.29 -35.48
CA GLY A 109 -20.10 43.80 -36.78
C GLY A 109 -20.47 42.69 -37.76
N ARG A 110 -21.78 42.42 -37.92
CA ARG A 110 -22.33 41.63 -39.04
C ARG A 110 -22.07 42.34 -40.38
N GLN A 111 -21.24 41.78 -41.25
CA GLN A 111 -21.38 41.94 -42.70
C GLN A 111 -21.02 40.65 -43.43
N GLY A 112 -21.97 40.16 -44.23
CA GLY A 112 -21.89 38.88 -44.94
C GLY A 112 -20.86 38.89 -46.06
N TRP A 113 -20.15 37.77 -46.19
CA TRP A 113 -19.26 37.52 -47.31
C TRP A 113 -19.63 36.19 -47.97
N ALA A 114 -19.99 36.29 -49.25
CA ALA A 114 -20.30 35.18 -50.12
C ALA A 114 -19.04 34.31 -50.38
N ALA A 115 -19.22 33.00 -50.34
CA ALA A 115 -18.17 32.03 -50.60
C ALA A 115 -17.72 32.04 -52.07
N PRO A 116 -16.41 32.14 -52.37
CA PRO A 116 -15.89 31.71 -53.66
C PRO A 116 -15.47 30.24 -53.59
N LYS A 117 -16.06 29.42 -54.47
CA LYS A 117 -15.61 28.05 -54.76
C LYS A 117 -14.21 28.11 -55.36
N VAL A 118 -13.20 27.67 -54.62
CA VAL A 118 -11.85 27.42 -55.16
C VAL A 118 -11.52 25.93 -55.00
N LYS A 119 -11.29 25.27 -56.14
CA LYS A 119 -10.84 23.87 -56.23
C LYS A 119 -9.43 23.73 -55.63
N PRO A 120 -9.12 22.68 -54.86
CA PRO A 120 -7.78 22.49 -54.33
C PRO A 120 -6.81 22.11 -55.46
N LYS A 121 -5.83 22.96 -55.73
CA LYS A 121 -4.61 22.59 -56.46
C LYS A 121 -3.71 21.83 -55.50
N VAL A 122 -3.60 20.52 -55.70
CA VAL A 122 -2.56 19.69 -55.09
C VAL A 122 -1.21 20.17 -55.62
N LYS A 123 -0.42 20.86 -54.78
CA LYS A 123 1.00 21.08 -55.03
C LYS A 123 1.77 19.87 -54.52
N ALA A 124 2.56 19.27 -55.41
CA ALA A 124 3.47 18.18 -55.09
C ALA A 124 4.44 18.58 -53.96
N MET A 125 4.62 17.69 -52.99
CA MET A 125 5.64 17.81 -51.94
C MET A 125 7.04 17.89 -52.55
N PRO A 126 7.93 18.77 -52.03
CA PRO A 126 9.34 18.71 -52.37
C PRO A 126 9.96 17.46 -51.74
N LYS A 127 10.74 16.73 -52.53
CA LYS A 127 11.55 15.60 -52.09
C LYS A 127 12.53 16.07 -51.01
N ILE A 128 12.39 15.53 -49.81
CA ILE A 128 13.37 15.68 -48.73
C ILE A 128 14.68 15.07 -49.21
N ALA A 129 15.71 15.92 -49.30
CA ALA A 129 17.07 15.49 -49.58
C ALA A 129 17.58 14.65 -48.40
N LYS A 130 18.25 13.53 -48.73
CA LYS A 130 18.91 12.63 -47.78
C LYS A 130 19.78 13.42 -46.81
N ALA A 131 19.44 13.36 -45.52
CA ALA A 131 20.27 13.90 -44.45
C ALA A 131 21.61 13.16 -44.42
N LYS A 132 22.68 13.95 -44.39
CA LYS A 132 24.07 13.54 -44.19
C LYS A 132 24.22 12.92 -42.81
N ALA A 133 25.02 11.86 -42.74
CA ALA A 133 25.42 11.16 -41.52
C ALA A 133 25.92 12.13 -40.43
N TRP A 134 25.53 11.85 -39.19
CA TRP A 134 26.13 12.43 -37.98
C TRP A 134 27.62 12.04 -37.88
N PRO A 135 28.50 12.95 -37.41
CA PRO A 135 29.89 12.61 -37.15
C PRO A 135 29.98 11.68 -35.93
N THR A 136 30.57 10.52 -36.15
CA THR A 136 31.03 9.58 -35.12
C THR A 136 32.04 10.27 -34.20
N ALA A 137 31.83 10.14 -32.89
CA ALA A 137 32.77 10.55 -31.86
C ALA A 137 34.12 9.82 -32.04
N PRO A 138 35.28 10.47 -31.77
CA PRO A 138 36.57 9.82 -31.87
C PRO A 138 36.76 8.78 -30.77
N ALA A 139 37.17 7.58 -31.20
CA ALA A 139 37.51 6.46 -30.34
C ALA A 139 38.64 6.83 -29.35
N ALA A 140 38.37 6.67 -28.06
CA ALA A 140 39.38 6.67 -27.02
C ALA A 140 40.30 5.46 -27.20
N SER A 141 41.61 5.72 -27.26
CA SER A 141 42.65 4.69 -27.39
C SER A 141 42.83 3.92 -26.08
N PRO A 142 43.11 2.61 -26.12
CA PRO A 142 43.38 1.82 -24.92
C PRO A 142 44.75 2.19 -24.31
N PRO A 143 44.88 2.27 -22.97
CA PRO A 143 46.16 2.55 -22.35
C PRO A 143 47.15 1.39 -22.57
N SER A 144 48.34 1.78 -23.01
CA SER A 144 49.50 0.97 -23.30
C SER A 144 50.06 0.24 -22.07
N LYS A 145 50.41 -1.03 -22.26
CA LYS A 145 51.24 -1.84 -21.36
C LYS A 145 52.66 -1.27 -21.26
N ALA A 146 53.10 -0.94 -20.05
CA ALA A 146 54.50 -0.88 -19.61
C ALA A 146 54.56 -1.64 -18.27
N PHE A 147 55.11 -2.85 -18.15
CA PHE A 147 56.53 -3.26 -18.13
C PHE A 147 57.39 -2.51 -17.08
N TYR A 148 57.56 -3.17 -15.92
CA TYR A 148 58.62 -3.19 -14.88
C TYR A 148 57.91 -3.38 -13.52
N GLY A 149 58.23 -4.34 -12.64
CA GLY A 149 59.34 -5.29 -12.61
C GLY A 149 59.00 -6.49 -11.70
N LYS A 150 59.79 -7.54 -11.88
CA LYS A 150 59.79 -8.77 -11.07
C LYS A 150 60.17 -8.42 -9.63
N GLY A 151 59.23 -8.62 -8.69
CA GLY A 151 59.50 -8.76 -7.27
C GLY A 151 59.63 -10.25 -6.93
N GLU A 152 60.68 -10.58 -6.19
CA GLU A 152 61.14 -11.93 -5.89
C GLU A 152 60.16 -12.71 -5.00
N ALA A 153 60.11 -14.02 -5.23
CA ALA A 153 59.37 -14.97 -4.42
C ALA A 153 60.08 -15.15 -3.07
N GLU A 154 59.49 -14.60 -2.01
CA GLU A 154 59.94 -14.83 -0.65
C GLU A 154 59.48 -16.22 -0.17
N GLN A 155 60.46 -17.03 0.20
CA GLN A 155 60.32 -18.39 0.69
C GLN A 155 59.50 -18.44 1.98
N ALA A 156 58.32 -19.07 1.92
CA ALA A 156 57.59 -19.51 3.11
C ALA A 156 58.44 -20.53 3.89
N ARG A 157 58.93 -20.13 5.08
CA ARG A 157 59.52 -21.04 6.06
C ARG A 157 58.42 -21.85 6.76
N PRO A 158 58.60 -23.15 7.00
CA PRO A 158 57.65 -23.96 7.76
C PRO A 158 57.70 -23.60 9.25
N MET A 159 56.53 -23.35 9.85
CA MET A 159 56.36 -23.17 11.29
C MET A 159 56.52 -24.50 12.04
N PRO A 160 57.12 -24.52 13.24
CA PRO A 160 57.22 -25.73 14.07
C PRO A 160 55.88 -26.08 14.74
N PRO A 161 55.62 -27.37 15.03
CA PRO A 161 54.38 -27.82 15.66
C PRO A 161 54.31 -27.41 17.14
N THR A 162 53.23 -26.72 17.50
CA THR A 162 52.90 -26.32 18.87
C THR A 162 52.37 -27.52 19.66
N VAL A 163 53.03 -27.83 20.77
CA VAL A 163 52.61 -28.83 21.78
C VAL A 163 51.42 -28.28 22.59
N PRO A 164 50.34 -29.04 22.82
CA PRO A 164 49.23 -28.59 23.65
C PRO A 164 49.58 -28.66 25.16
N PRO A 165 49.19 -27.65 25.97
CA PRO A 165 49.35 -27.69 27.42
C PRO A 165 48.30 -28.62 28.10
N PRO A 166 48.60 -29.12 29.32
CA PRO A 166 47.78 -30.10 30.02
C PRO A 166 46.55 -29.47 30.68
N GLY A 167 45.54 -30.32 30.91
CA GLY A 167 44.15 -29.95 31.14
C GLY A 167 43.86 -29.11 32.39
N THR A 168 42.99 -28.13 32.19
CA THR A 168 42.21 -27.47 33.23
C THR A 168 40.81 -28.08 33.27
N ALA A 169 40.42 -28.56 34.44
CA ALA A 169 39.13 -29.18 34.73
C ALA A 169 37.95 -28.25 34.37
N ARG A 170 36.94 -28.79 33.68
CA ARG A 170 35.66 -28.12 33.43
C ARG A 170 34.86 -28.02 34.75
N PRO A 171 34.26 -26.86 35.07
CA PRO A 171 33.24 -26.78 36.12
C PRO A 171 31.96 -27.51 35.69
N ALA A 172 31.27 -28.10 36.67
CA ALA A 172 30.04 -28.87 36.49
C ALA A 172 28.90 -28.02 35.89
N PRO A 173 28.01 -28.62 35.08
CA PRO A 173 26.83 -27.93 34.57
C PRO A 173 25.85 -27.57 35.70
N PRO A 174 25.12 -26.44 35.59
CA PRO A 174 24.11 -26.03 36.56
C PRO A 174 22.91 -26.99 36.60
N PRO A 175 22.17 -27.04 37.72
CA PRO A 175 21.09 -27.99 37.93
C PRO A 175 19.91 -27.77 36.98
N THR A 176 19.42 -28.88 36.45
CA THR A 176 18.23 -29.00 35.60
C THR A 176 16.99 -28.38 36.28
N PRO A 177 16.18 -27.56 35.57
CA PRO A 177 14.89 -27.11 36.09
C PRO A 177 13.92 -28.28 36.31
N PRO A 178 12.94 -28.13 37.23
CA PRO A 178 12.01 -29.21 37.60
C PRO A 178 11.08 -29.59 36.44
N PRO A 179 10.58 -30.84 36.41
CA PRO A 179 9.86 -31.39 35.27
C PRO A 179 8.51 -30.71 35.08
N GLU A 180 8.29 -30.26 33.84
CA GLU A 180 7.01 -29.79 33.32
C GLU A 180 5.92 -30.85 33.50
N THR A 181 4.79 -30.38 34.03
CA THR A 181 3.54 -31.11 34.15
C THR A 181 3.05 -31.53 32.75
N SER A 182 3.17 -32.81 32.42
CA SER A 182 2.76 -33.36 31.13
C SER A 182 1.25 -33.21 30.91
N ALA A 183 0.86 -32.24 30.09
CA ALA A 183 -0.47 -32.13 29.50
C ALA A 183 -0.72 -33.28 28.51
N PRO A 184 -1.98 -33.72 28.33
CA PRO A 184 -2.31 -34.88 27.51
C PRO A 184 -1.90 -34.69 26.05
N ALA A 185 -1.25 -35.71 25.49
CA ALA A 185 -0.89 -35.79 24.09
C ALA A 185 -2.14 -35.68 23.20
N GLY A 186 -2.13 -34.79 22.20
CA GLY A 186 -2.89 -35.06 20.99
C GLY A 186 -3.44 -33.93 20.13
N SER A 187 -3.17 -32.65 20.39
CA SER A 187 -3.51 -31.60 19.40
C SER A 187 -2.41 -30.55 19.31
N GLU A 188 -1.85 -30.38 18.12
CA GLU A 188 -0.89 -29.32 17.82
C GLU A 188 -1.52 -27.95 18.17
N PRO A 189 -0.83 -27.06 18.91
CA PRO A 189 -1.36 -25.77 19.37
C PRO A 189 -2.10 -24.97 18.28
N LYS A 190 -1.59 -24.97 17.04
CA LYS A 190 -2.24 -24.29 15.91
C LYS A 190 -3.67 -24.80 15.62
N VAL A 191 -3.90 -26.11 15.70
CA VAL A 191 -5.21 -26.72 15.47
C VAL A 191 -6.18 -26.36 16.61
N LEU A 192 -5.68 -26.35 17.84
CA LEU A 192 -6.47 -25.98 19.01
C LEU A 192 -6.85 -24.49 18.98
N LEU A 193 -5.90 -23.62 18.64
CA LEU A 193 -6.15 -22.19 18.43
C LEU A 193 -7.22 -21.96 17.36
N HIS A 194 -7.10 -22.59 16.20
CA HIS A 194 -8.10 -22.46 15.12
C HIS A 194 -9.50 -22.93 15.58
N THR A 195 -9.56 -24.01 16.36
CA THR A 195 -10.82 -24.54 16.91
C THR A 195 -11.45 -23.55 17.91
N LEU A 196 -10.64 -22.95 18.78
CA LEU A 196 -11.09 -21.92 19.72
C LEU A 196 -11.58 -20.69 18.96
N LEU A 197 -10.79 -20.13 18.04
CA LEU A 197 -11.18 -18.98 17.23
C LEU A 197 -12.51 -19.22 16.48
N THR A 198 -12.71 -20.42 15.94
CA THR A 198 -13.98 -20.78 15.28
C THR A 198 -15.16 -20.76 16.25
N LYS A 199 -14.94 -21.22 17.48
CA LYS A 199 -15.97 -21.21 18.53
C LYS A 199 -16.31 -19.78 18.98
N ILE A 200 -15.33 -18.88 19.04
CA ILE A 200 -15.49 -17.50 19.49
C ILE A 200 -16.20 -16.65 18.42
N THR A 201 -15.68 -16.70 17.20
CA THR A 201 -16.15 -15.85 16.09
C THR A 201 -17.40 -16.42 15.42
N GLY A 202 -17.68 -17.72 15.58
CA GLY A 202 -18.73 -18.43 14.85
C GLY A 202 -18.41 -18.64 13.37
N GLN A 203 -17.20 -18.30 12.93
CA GLN A 203 -16.72 -18.44 11.55
C GLN A 203 -15.36 -19.14 11.53
N SER A 204 -15.03 -19.82 10.43
CA SER A 204 -13.68 -20.38 10.29
C SER A 204 -12.70 -19.22 10.08
N PRO A 205 -11.65 -19.06 10.92
CA PRO A 205 -10.68 -17.98 10.75
C PRO A 205 -9.95 -18.12 9.41
N MET A 206 -9.82 -17.02 8.69
CA MET A 206 -9.08 -16.91 7.43
C MET A 206 -7.59 -16.69 7.70
N LYS A 207 -6.76 -16.83 6.67
CA LYS A 207 -5.30 -16.56 6.78
C LYS A 207 -5.02 -15.11 7.22
N ALA A 208 -5.89 -14.16 6.89
CA ALA A 208 -5.76 -12.77 7.31
C ALA A 208 -6.14 -12.55 8.79
N ASP A 209 -6.87 -13.49 9.41
CA ASP A 209 -7.34 -13.37 10.80
C ASP A 209 -6.25 -13.74 11.82
N VAL A 210 -5.22 -14.47 11.39
CA VAL A 210 -4.14 -14.99 12.24
C VAL A 210 -2.80 -14.77 11.54
N GLU A 211 -1.98 -13.89 12.08
CA GLU A 211 -0.67 -13.54 11.54
C GLU A 211 0.46 -13.95 12.50
N TYR A 212 1.52 -14.54 11.96
CA TYR A 212 2.71 -14.96 12.73
C TYR A 212 3.91 -14.11 12.30
N CYS A 213 4.32 -13.18 13.16
CA CYS A 213 5.47 -12.30 12.97
C CYS A 213 6.70 -12.90 13.67
N ASN A 214 7.64 -13.43 12.90
CA ASN A 214 8.86 -14.04 13.44
C ASN A 214 10.03 -13.04 13.37
N SER A 215 10.77 -12.91 14.47
CA SER A 215 12.01 -12.14 14.57
C SER A 215 13.13 -13.00 15.17
N LEU A 216 14.39 -12.60 14.95
CA LEU A 216 15.55 -13.22 15.61
C LEU A 216 15.96 -12.34 16.79
N VAL A 217 15.94 -12.90 18.00
CA VAL A 217 16.30 -12.22 19.25
C VAL A 217 17.37 -13.05 19.96
N GLY A 218 18.58 -12.52 20.08
CA GLY A 218 19.68 -13.22 20.75
C GLY A 218 20.17 -14.49 20.03
N GLY A 219 19.87 -14.64 18.74
CA GLY A 219 20.20 -15.84 17.95
C GLY A 219 19.12 -16.92 17.94
N ASP A 220 18.08 -16.77 18.77
CA ASP A 220 16.89 -17.63 18.77
C ASP A 220 15.74 -16.96 17.99
N HIS A 221 14.78 -17.76 17.53
CA HIS A 221 13.56 -17.27 16.89
C HIS A 221 12.51 -16.93 17.95
N GLN A 222 11.99 -15.72 17.93
CA GLN A 222 10.80 -15.34 18.68
C GLN A 222 9.65 -15.10 17.69
N CYS A 223 8.44 -15.52 18.04
CA CYS A 223 7.25 -15.27 17.24
C CYS A 223 6.24 -14.47 18.04
N ILE A 224 5.66 -13.44 17.42
CA ILE A 224 4.49 -12.72 17.90
C ILE A 224 3.30 -13.16 17.04
N LEU A 225 2.25 -13.67 17.67
CA LEU A 225 1.01 -14.07 17.02
C LEU A 225 -0.02 -12.95 17.15
N ILE A 226 -0.52 -12.44 16.03
CA ILE A 226 -1.54 -11.38 15.99
C ILE A 226 -2.88 -11.98 15.55
N LEU A 227 -3.91 -11.81 16.38
CA LEU A 227 -5.27 -12.28 16.13
C LEU A 227 -6.15 -11.12 15.62
N ASN A 228 -6.11 -10.86 14.31
CA ASN A 228 -6.87 -9.77 13.68
C ASN A 228 -8.39 -9.93 13.86
N CYS A 229 -8.89 -11.16 13.97
CA CYS A 229 -10.31 -11.42 14.26
C CYS A 229 -10.74 -11.08 15.69
N LEU A 230 -9.78 -10.75 16.57
CA LEU A 230 -9.99 -10.33 17.95
C LEU A 230 -9.32 -8.98 18.19
N GLU A 231 -9.62 -8.00 17.34
CA GLU A 231 -9.17 -6.60 17.48
C GLU A 231 -7.64 -6.45 17.40
N GLY A 232 -6.96 -7.33 16.66
CA GLY A 232 -5.51 -7.25 16.45
C GLY A 232 -4.67 -7.58 17.69
N ARG A 233 -5.21 -8.29 18.69
CA ARG A 233 -4.46 -8.68 19.89
C ARG A 233 -3.22 -9.50 19.55
N ALA A 234 -2.10 -9.12 20.14
CA ALA A 234 -0.80 -9.74 19.91
C ALA A 234 -0.35 -10.59 21.12
N PHE A 235 0.26 -11.74 20.84
CA PHE A 235 0.76 -12.70 21.84
C PHE A 235 2.19 -13.10 21.50
N ALA A 236 3.14 -12.70 22.33
CA ALA A 236 4.55 -13.05 22.15
C ALA A 236 4.83 -14.45 22.72
N GLY A 237 5.34 -15.35 21.89
CA GLY A 237 5.88 -16.64 22.30
C GLY A 237 7.29 -16.52 22.89
N TYR A 238 7.77 -17.61 23.48
CA TYR A 238 9.15 -17.72 23.98
C TYR A 238 10.15 -17.79 22.81
N PRO A 239 11.37 -17.23 22.97
CA PRO A 239 12.44 -17.40 22.02
C PRO A 239 12.91 -18.86 22.01
N LEU A 240 12.90 -19.48 20.84
CA LEU A 240 13.23 -20.90 20.66
C LEU A 240 14.16 -21.07 19.45
N SER A 241 14.95 -22.13 19.46
CA SER A 241 16.00 -22.37 18.45
C SER A 241 15.46 -22.59 17.05
N THR A 242 14.17 -22.92 16.90
CA THR A 242 13.52 -23.04 15.59
C THR A 242 12.30 -22.14 15.47
N ARG A 243 12.11 -21.60 14.28
CA ARG A 243 10.93 -20.79 13.92
C ARG A 243 9.61 -21.52 14.21
N LYS A 244 9.54 -22.82 13.94
CA LYS A 244 8.31 -23.61 14.12
C LYS A 244 7.93 -23.69 15.60
N ASP A 245 8.92 -23.93 16.46
CA ASP A 245 8.67 -24.05 17.90
C ASP A 245 8.28 -22.69 18.49
N ALA A 246 8.89 -21.59 18.03
CA ALA A 246 8.51 -20.23 18.40
C ALA A 246 7.05 -19.90 18.03
N GLU A 247 6.61 -20.29 16.82
CA GLU A 247 5.22 -20.13 16.39
C GLU A 247 4.24 -20.97 17.24
N LEU A 248 4.63 -22.20 17.60
CA LEU A 248 3.83 -23.06 18.48
C LEU A 248 3.74 -22.48 19.89
N SER A 249 4.84 -21.90 20.41
CA SER A 249 4.87 -21.23 21.69
C SER A 249 3.95 -20.02 21.74
N ALA A 250 3.98 -19.15 20.71
CA ALA A 250 3.07 -18.00 20.61
C ALA A 250 1.60 -18.44 20.54
N ALA A 251 1.30 -19.52 19.81
CA ALA A 251 -0.04 -20.10 19.77
C ALA A 251 -0.50 -20.63 21.14
N SER A 252 0.39 -21.27 21.91
CA SER A 252 0.07 -21.72 23.28
C SER A 252 -0.27 -20.56 24.20
N VAL A 253 0.53 -19.49 24.20
CA VAL A 253 0.25 -18.27 25.01
C VAL A 253 -1.12 -17.68 24.66
N ALA A 254 -1.45 -17.61 23.36
CA ALA A 254 -2.76 -17.14 22.93
C ALA A 254 -3.91 -18.06 23.38
N ILE A 255 -3.72 -19.38 23.35
CA ILE A 255 -4.73 -20.35 23.79
C ILE A 255 -5.03 -20.21 25.28
N ASP A 256 -3.99 -20.11 26.11
CA ASP A 256 -4.13 -19.96 27.56
C ASP A 256 -4.92 -18.69 27.88
N TRP A 257 -4.57 -17.58 27.24
CA TRP A 257 -5.28 -16.31 27.36
C TRP A 257 -6.75 -16.44 26.92
N LEU A 258 -7.03 -17.07 25.78
CA LEU A 258 -8.40 -17.27 25.30
C LEU A 258 -9.22 -18.14 26.25
N GLN A 259 -8.63 -19.18 26.83
CA GLN A 259 -9.33 -20.05 27.78
C GLN A 259 -9.69 -19.34 29.09
N GLU A 260 -8.82 -18.45 29.57
CA GLU A 260 -9.07 -17.65 30.78
C GLU A 260 -10.10 -16.54 30.56
N ASN A 261 -10.08 -15.90 29.39
CA ASN A 261 -10.86 -14.70 29.12
C ASN A 261 -12.18 -14.96 28.40
N LEU A 262 -12.43 -16.19 27.94
CA LEU A 262 -13.71 -16.52 27.32
C LEU A 262 -14.82 -16.55 28.37
N PRO A 263 -15.88 -15.73 28.23
CA PRO A 263 -17.07 -15.89 29.05
C PRO A 263 -17.57 -17.32 28.84
N ASN A 264 -17.74 -18.06 29.94
CA ASN A 264 -18.35 -19.38 29.95
C ASN A 264 -19.78 -19.29 29.39
N GLN A 265 -19.91 -19.26 28.07
CA GLN A 265 -21.20 -19.28 27.42
C GLN A 265 -21.76 -20.68 27.62
N PRO A 266 -22.94 -20.82 28.24
CA PRO A 266 -23.57 -22.12 28.38
C PRO A 266 -23.76 -22.71 26.98
N PRO A 267 -23.57 -24.04 26.79
CA PRO A 267 -23.68 -24.67 25.49
C PRO A 267 -25.08 -24.38 24.92
N THR A 268 -25.15 -23.51 23.90
CA THR A 268 -26.40 -23.22 23.22
C THR A 268 -26.79 -24.48 22.45
N SER A 269 -27.68 -25.29 23.00
CA SER A 269 -28.21 -26.48 22.34
C SER A 269 -29.13 -26.06 21.21
N ARG A 270 -28.56 -25.69 20.06
CA ARG A 270 -29.33 -25.60 18.82
C ARG A 270 -29.71 -27.02 18.42
N LYS A 271 -30.93 -27.44 18.77
CA LYS A 271 -31.59 -28.63 18.22
C LYS A 271 -31.56 -28.52 16.70
N ARG A 272 -30.66 -29.27 16.07
CA ARG A 272 -30.64 -29.46 14.62
C ARG A 272 -32.01 -30.03 14.21
N PRO A 273 -32.79 -29.37 13.35
CA PRO A 273 -34.07 -29.91 12.90
C PRO A 273 -33.80 -31.25 12.23
N GLN A 274 -34.39 -32.34 12.75
CA GLN A 274 -34.36 -33.61 12.06
C GLN A 274 -35.16 -33.46 10.75
N PRO A 275 -34.62 -33.88 9.59
CA PRO A 275 -35.40 -33.92 8.37
C PRO A 275 -36.58 -34.89 8.56
N PRO A 276 -37.78 -34.57 8.05
CA PRO A 276 -38.93 -35.45 8.16
C PRO A 276 -38.66 -36.77 7.44
N THR A 277 -38.68 -37.85 8.22
CA THR A 277 -38.62 -39.23 7.73
C THR A 277 -39.85 -39.51 6.86
N MET A 278 -39.71 -39.36 5.55
CA MET A 278 -40.68 -39.92 4.60
C MET A 278 -40.32 -41.38 4.33
N ALA A 279 -41.20 -42.27 4.78
CA ALA A 279 -41.16 -43.68 4.44
C ALA A 279 -41.56 -43.89 2.97
N LEU A 280 -40.74 -44.62 2.22
CA LEU A 280 -41.11 -45.23 0.95
C LEU A 280 -40.77 -46.73 0.98
N PRO A 281 -41.52 -47.57 0.24
CA PRO A 281 -41.50 -49.01 0.39
C PRO A 281 -40.34 -49.66 -0.36
N VAL A 282 -39.92 -50.78 0.21
CA VAL A 282 -38.91 -51.72 -0.25
C VAL A 282 -39.42 -52.46 -1.49
N ASP A 283 -38.63 -52.46 -2.56
CA ASP A 283 -38.28 -53.65 -3.36
C ASP A 283 -37.50 -53.22 -4.63
N ALA A 284 -36.20 -53.57 -4.69
CA ALA A 284 -35.48 -53.97 -5.90
C ALA A 284 -33.98 -54.15 -5.59
N GLU A 285 -33.53 -55.38 -5.78
CA GLU A 285 -32.16 -55.87 -5.72
C GLU A 285 -31.34 -55.38 -6.92
N VAL A 286 -30.30 -54.54 -6.71
CA VAL A 286 -29.22 -54.28 -7.69
C VAL A 286 -27.89 -53.97 -6.99
N GLN A 287 -26.83 -54.55 -7.57
CA GLN A 287 -25.39 -54.53 -7.30
C GLN A 287 -24.72 -53.19 -6.90
N PRO A 288 -23.52 -53.22 -6.26
CA PRO A 288 -22.83 -52.01 -5.84
C PRO A 288 -21.99 -51.39 -6.97
N PRO A 289 -21.97 -50.06 -7.15
CA PRO A 289 -20.96 -49.41 -7.95
C PRO A 289 -19.87 -48.72 -7.10
N ALA A 290 -18.70 -48.70 -7.72
CA ALA A 290 -17.43 -48.24 -7.23
C ALA A 290 -17.39 -46.78 -6.75
N LYS A 291 -16.48 -46.55 -5.80
CA LYS A 291 -16.01 -45.25 -5.33
C LYS A 291 -15.52 -44.40 -6.52
N ARG A 292 -16.19 -43.28 -6.79
CA ARG A 292 -15.64 -42.18 -7.58
C ARG A 292 -15.41 -40.97 -6.67
N ALA A 293 -14.13 -40.63 -6.51
CA ALA A 293 -13.69 -39.39 -5.89
C ALA A 293 -14.16 -38.21 -6.76
N LYS A 294 -14.96 -37.33 -6.18
CA LYS A 294 -15.35 -36.06 -6.78
C LYS A 294 -14.44 -34.98 -6.19
N LYS A 295 -13.39 -34.63 -6.95
CA LYS A 295 -12.60 -33.43 -6.72
C LYS A 295 -13.38 -32.30 -7.38
N GLU A 296 -14.22 -31.60 -6.61
CA GLU A 296 -14.87 -30.39 -7.08
C GLU A 296 -13.86 -29.23 -7.02
N ASN A 297 -13.76 -28.53 -8.14
CA ASN A 297 -12.98 -27.31 -8.30
C ASN A 297 -13.54 -26.22 -7.37
N GLU A 298 -12.74 -25.87 -6.38
CA GLU A 298 -12.87 -24.69 -5.54
C GLU A 298 -12.48 -23.47 -6.38
N VAL A 299 -13.44 -22.96 -7.17
CA VAL A 299 -13.31 -21.69 -7.88
C VAL A 299 -13.71 -20.58 -6.91
N ASP A 300 -12.69 -19.81 -6.52
CA ASP A 300 -12.68 -18.44 -6.00
C ASP A 300 -14.07 -17.80 -5.78
N ARG A 301 -14.55 -17.82 -4.53
CA ARG A 301 -15.78 -17.14 -4.08
C ARG A 301 -15.50 -15.78 -3.43
N THR A 302 -14.33 -15.21 -3.65
CA THR A 302 -13.68 -14.29 -2.72
C THR A 302 -13.57 -12.83 -3.19
N LEU A 303 -14.61 -12.28 -3.85
CA LEU A 303 -14.58 -10.87 -4.32
C LEU A 303 -15.88 -10.04 -4.15
N SER A 304 -16.81 -10.40 -3.25
CA SER A 304 -18.16 -9.78 -3.21
C SER A 304 -18.52 -8.94 -1.98
N SER A 305 -17.58 -8.33 -1.24
CA SER A 305 -17.94 -7.55 -0.03
C SER A 305 -17.36 -6.14 0.09
N GLY A 306 -16.89 -5.54 -1.01
CA GLY A 306 -16.65 -4.08 -1.04
C GLY A 306 -17.98 -3.32 -1.03
N SER A 307 -18.21 -2.54 0.02
CA SER A 307 -19.48 -1.90 0.38
C SER A 307 -20.02 -0.89 -0.64
N ILE A 308 -20.85 -1.36 -1.57
CA ILE A 308 -21.98 -0.62 -2.18
C ILE A 308 -23.29 -1.25 -1.67
N GLN A 309 -23.40 -1.39 -0.34
CA GLN A 309 -24.70 -1.60 0.31
C GLN A 309 -25.27 -0.27 0.81
N SER A 310 -24.61 0.86 0.58
CA SER A 310 -25.21 2.16 0.84
C SER A 310 -26.42 2.36 -0.07
N GLN A 311 -27.48 2.94 0.49
CA GLN A 311 -28.70 3.27 -0.25
C GLN A 311 -28.38 4.11 -1.50
N GLU A 312 -27.43 5.03 -1.39
CA GLU A 312 -26.97 5.90 -2.47
C GLU A 312 -26.37 5.14 -3.65
N GLY A 313 -25.53 4.14 -3.41
CA GLY A 313 -24.94 3.35 -4.50
C GLY A 313 -26.00 2.52 -5.23
N ALA A 314 -27.05 2.08 -4.53
CA ALA A 314 -28.19 1.41 -5.16
C ALA A 314 -29.02 2.38 -6.03
N GLU A 315 -29.16 3.64 -5.62
CA GLU A 315 -29.85 4.69 -6.37
C GLU A 315 -29.09 5.01 -7.67
N ILE A 316 -27.77 5.20 -7.61
CA ILE A 316 -26.92 5.44 -8.80
C ILE A 316 -27.01 4.30 -9.80
N ILE A 317 -26.94 3.05 -9.33
CA ILE A 317 -27.06 1.88 -10.21
C ILE A 317 -28.46 1.81 -10.83
N SER A 318 -29.49 2.19 -10.08
CA SER A 318 -30.86 2.29 -10.63
C SER A 318 -30.94 3.34 -11.73
N GLU A 319 -30.35 4.52 -11.55
CA GLU A 319 -30.30 5.56 -12.59
C GLU A 319 -29.59 5.07 -13.85
N TRP A 320 -28.44 4.40 -13.70
CA TRP A 320 -27.71 3.82 -14.84
C TRP A 320 -28.52 2.74 -15.55
N ARG A 321 -29.22 1.90 -14.79
CA ARG A 321 -30.11 0.88 -15.33
C ARG A 321 -31.23 1.54 -16.13
N ASP A 322 -31.90 2.53 -15.56
CA ASP A 322 -33.07 3.15 -16.18
C ASP A 322 -32.68 3.98 -17.42
N ALA A 323 -31.49 4.58 -17.43
CA ALA A 323 -30.95 5.29 -18.58
C ALA A 323 -30.56 4.37 -19.75
N ARG A 324 -30.10 3.15 -19.46
CA ARG A 324 -29.50 2.25 -20.47
C ARG A 324 -30.41 1.12 -20.90
N LEU A 325 -31.23 0.62 -19.99
CA LEU A 325 -32.08 -0.52 -20.23
C LEU A 325 -33.54 -0.09 -20.41
N GLU A 326 -34.29 -0.92 -21.13
CA GLU A 326 -35.73 -0.84 -21.24
C GLU A 326 -36.34 -2.22 -20.96
N PRO A 327 -37.55 -2.28 -20.37
CA PRO A 327 -38.29 -3.53 -20.24
C PRO A 327 -38.50 -4.18 -21.61
N CYS A 328 -38.40 -5.51 -21.67
CA CYS A 328 -38.64 -6.27 -22.89
C CYS A 328 -39.26 -7.64 -22.57
N GLU A 329 -39.59 -8.38 -23.62
CA GLU A 329 -39.94 -9.80 -23.47
C GLU A 329 -38.66 -10.63 -23.31
N LEU A 330 -38.73 -11.73 -22.54
CA LEU A 330 -37.56 -12.60 -22.33
C LEU A 330 -36.98 -13.15 -23.66
N SER A 331 -37.82 -13.29 -24.68
CA SER A 331 -37.43 -13.72 -26.04
C SER A 331 -36.61 -12.67 -26.81
N ASP A 332 -36.65 -11.41 -26.42
CA ASP A 332 -35.88 -10.33 -27.07
C ASP A 332 -34.41 -10.31 -26.62
N ILE A 333 -34.09 -11.03 -25.54
CA ILE A 333 -32.76 -11.07 -24.95
C ILE A 333 -31.92 -12.12 -25.66
N GLN A 334 -31.00 -11.67 -26.52
CA GLN A 334 -30.14 -12.56 -27.31
C GLN A 334 -29.07 -13.23 -26.46
N ASP A 335 -28.42 -12.47 -25.57
CA ASP A 335 -27.33 -12.97 -24.73
C ASP A 335 -27.43 -12.38 -23.30
N PRO A 336 -27.92 -13.15 -22.32
CA PRO A 336 -28.03 -12.70 -20.93
C PRO A 336 -26.66 -12.50 -20.24
N ALA A 337 -25.56 -12.97 -20.86
CA ALA A 337 -24.19 -12.79 -20.41
C ALA A 337 -23.46 -11.63 -21.12
N SER A 338 -24.16 -10.88 -21.98
CA SER A 338 -23.58 -9.74 -22.68
C SER A 338 -23.00 -8.71 -21.72
N LEU A 339 -21.80 -8.22 -22.03
CA LEU A 339 -21.16 -7.11 -21.31
C LEU A 339 -21.95 -5.79 -21.42
N GLU A 340 -22.99 -5.71 -22.25
CA GLU A 340 -23.89 -4.56 -22.30
C GLU A 340 -24.64 -4.33 -20.98
N TYR A 341 -24.85 -5.39 -20.20
CA TYR A 341 -25.43 -5.34 -18.86
C TYR A 341 -24.42 -4.99 -17.76
N TYR A 342 -23.14 -4.80 -18.12
CA TYR A 342 -22.06 -4.44 -17.21
C TYR A 342 -21.66 -2.97 -17.39
N PHE A 343 -21.81 -2.17 -16.33
CA PHE A 343 -21.44 -0.76 -16.34
C PHE A 343 -20.97 -0.28 -14.96
N GLY A 344 -19.86 0.47 -14.91
CA GLY A 344 -19.35 1.01 -13.65
C GLY A 344 -19.03 -0.05 -12.58
N GLN A 345 -18.59 -1.24 -12.98
CA GLN A 345 -18.43 -2.41 -12.09
C GLN A 345 -19.72 -2.94 -11.46
N ALA A 346 -20.89 -2.52 -11.95
CA ALA A 346 -22.18 -3.02 -11.52
C ALA A 346 -22.86 -3.83 -12.63
N CYS A 347 -23.61 -4.85 -12.21
CA CYS A 347 -24.57 -5.54 -13.05
C CYS A 347 -25.88 -4.74 -13.07
N LEU A 348 -26.26 -4.21 -14.24
CA LEU A 348 -27.47 -3.40 -14.39
C LEU A 348 -28.77 -4.21 -14.24
N ILE A 349 -28.70 -5.55 -14.31
CA ILE A 349 -29.86 -6.42 -14.10
C ILE A 349 -30.16 -6.63 -12.62
N CYS A 350 -29.15 -7.02 -11.84
CA CYS A 350 -29.34 -7.43 -10.44
C CYS A 350 -28.78 -6.45 -9.40
N GLY A 351 -28.10 -5.39 -9.83
CA GLY A 351 -27.49 -4.37 -8.98
C GLY A 351 -26.22 -4.81 -8.25
N ALA A 352 -25.73 -6.03 -8.50
CA ALA A 352 -24.53 -6.54 -7.84
C ALA A 352 -23.26 -5.86 -8.36
N ILE A 353 -22.29 -5.63 -7.47
CA ILE A 353 -20.95 -5.21 -7.85
C ILE A 353 -20.13 -6.41 -8.27
N VAL A 354 -19.53 -6.34 -9.44
CA VAL A 354 -18.83 -7.45 -10.09
C VAL A 354 -17.56 -6.92 -10.74
N SER A 355 -16.45 -7.61 -10.54
CA SER A 355 -15.24 -7.34 -11.32
C SER A 355 -15.43 -7.84 -12.75
N ILE A 356 -14.79 -7.20 -13.74
CA ILE A 356 -14.89 -7.65 -15.13
C ILE A 356 -14.41 -9.11 -15.30
N LYS A 357 -13.40 -9.53 -14.53
CA LYS A 357 -12.91 -10.92 -14.49
C LYS A 357 -13.93 -11.92 -13.94
N GLY A 358 -14.83 -11.46 -13.06
CA GLY A 358 -15.89 -12.28 -12.47
C GLY A 358 -17.22 -12.21 -13.25
N TRP A 359 -17.28 -11.47 -14.35
CA TRP A 359 -18.52 -11.21 -15.08
C TRP A 359 -19.17 -12.48 -15.61
N ASP A 360 -18.43 -13.36 -16.29
CA ASP A 360 -19.00 -14.56 -16.90
C ASP A 360 -19.61 -15.51 -15.85
N ALA A 361 -18.92 -15.67 -14.72
CA ALA A 361 -19.41 -16.47 -13.60
C ALA A 361 -20.63 -15.81 -12.93
N HIS A 362 -20.66 -14.49 -12.85
CA HIS A 362 -21.79 -13.74 -12.30
C HIS A 362 -23.03 -13.82 -13.20
N ALA A 363 -22.89 -13.54 -14.50
CA ALA A 363 -24.00 -13.46 -15.44
C ALA A 363 -24.62 -14.83 -15.74
N SER A 364 -23.84 -15.91 -15.63
CA SER A 364 -24.35 -17.29 -15.63
C SER A 364 -24.94 -17.74 -14.28
N GLY A 365 -24.81 -16.91 -13.24
CA GLY A 365 -25.24 -17.21 -11.89
C GLY A 365 -26.76 -17.20 -11.71
N LYS A 366 -27.28 -18.10 -10.85
CA LYS A 366 -28.73 -18.25 -10.59
C LYS A 366 -29.41 -16.93 -10.17
N LYS A 367 -28.74 -16.09 -9.38
CA LYS A 367 -29.31 -14.81 -8.91
C LYS A 367 -29.52 -13.82 -10.05
N HIS A 368 -28.56 -13.71 -10.96
CA HIS A 368 -28.66 -12.86 -12.15
C HIS A 368 -29.80 -13.36 -13.04
N LEU A 369 -29.81 -14.65 -13.37
CA LEU A 369 -30.84 -15.26 -14.21
C LEU A 369 -32.25 -15.13 -13.61
N GLN A 370 -32.40 -15.31 -12.29
CA GLN A 370 -33.68 -15.11 -11.61
C GLN A 370 -34.16 -13.66 -11.67
N ARG A 371 -33.24 -12.69 -11.50
CA ARG A 371 -33.58 -11.26 -11.63
C ARG A 371 -33.95 -10.89 -13.06
N LEU A 372 -33.22 -11.43 -14.05
CA LEU A 372 -33.52 -11.24 -15.46
C LEU A 372 -34.87 -11.83 -15.85
N GLN A 373 -35.21 -13.02 -15.34
CA GLN A 373 -36.52 -13.65 -15.57
C GLN A 373 -37.66 -12.86 -14.91
N ALA A 374 -37.43 -12.31 -13.71
CA ALA A 374 -38.42 -11.51 -13.00
C ALA A 374 -38.66 -10.14 -13.65
N GLN A 375 -37.62 -9.55 -14.24
CA GLN A 375 -37.67 -8.25 -14.88
C GLN A 375 -36.79 -8.28 -16.15
N PRO A 376 -37.30 -8.81 -17.28
CA PRO A 376 -36.53 -8.90 -18.50
C PRO A 376 -36.27 -7.50 -19.05
N MET A 377 -35.00 -7.21 -19.29
CA MET A 377 -34.53 -5.90 -19.74
C MET A 377 -33.52 -6.07 -20.87
N LYS A 378 -33.60 -5.21 -21.88
CA LYS A 378 -32.64 -5.13 -22.99
C LYS A 378 -32.03 -3.74 -23.05
N LEU A 379 -30.86 -3.65 -23.68
CA LEU A 379 -30.24 -2.35 -23.95
C LEU A 379 -31.14 -1.55 -24.89
N ARG A 380 -31.39 -0.28 -24.56
CA ARG A 380 -32.11 0.64 -25.43
C ARG A 380 -31.32 0.85 -26.73
N ALA A 381 -31.99 0.78 -27.87
CA ALA A 381 -31.36 0.95 -29.17
C ALA A 381 -30.67 2.32 -29.29
N GLY A 382 -29.42 2.34 -29.76
CA GLY A 382 -28.66 3.57 -29.99
C GLY A 382 -28.05 4.19 -28.73
N ILE A 383 -28.23 3.61 -27.54
CA ILE A 383 -27.45 4.00 -26.37
C ILE A 383 -26.04 3.44 -26.51
N GLU A 384 -25.10 4.31 -26.88
CA GLU A 384 -23.68 3.95 -26.83
C GLU A 384 -23.27 3.67 -25.38
N ARG A 385 -22.28 2.80 -25.19
CA ARG A 385 -21.60 2.70 -23.90
C ARG A 385 -20.91 4.06 -23.70
N PRO A 386 -21.21 4.80 -22.60
CA PRO A 386 -20.45 6.00 -22.28
C PRO A 386 -18.99 5.63 -22.37
N LEU A 387 -18.23 6.42 -23.14
CA LEU A 387 -16.80 6.44 -22.93
C LEU A 387 -16.61 6.61 -21.42
N PRO A 388 -15.66 5.89 -20.80
CA PRO A 388 -15.35 6.08 -19.40
C PRO A 388 -14.91 7.54 -19.21
N ALA A 389 -15.89 8.41 -19.01
CA ALA A 389 -15.69 9.79 -18.67
C ALA A 389 -15.22 9.76 -17.23
N PRO A 390 -14.08 10.39 -16.92
CA PRO A 390 -13.69 10.50 -15.53
C PRO A 390 -14.83 11.21 -14.79
N SER A 391 -15.21 10.64 -13.65
CA SER A 391 -16.30 11.11 -12.79
C SER A 391 -16.04 12.49 -12.17
N CYS A 392 -14.79 12.95 -12.24
CA CYS A 392 -14.37 14.32 -11.98
C CYS A 392 -13.63 14.86 -13.19
N GLU A 393 -13.57 16.18 -13.29
CA GLU A 393 -12.55 16.83 -14.10
C GLU A 393 -11.18 16.35 -13.59
N LEU A 394 -10.54 15.47 -14.36
CA LEU A 394 -9.15 15.10 -14.08
C LEU A 394 -8.36 16.40 -14.19
N LEU A 395 -7.63 16.74 -13.14
CA LEU A 395 -6.65 17.83 -13.26
C LEU A 395 -5.72 17.46 -14.41
N ASP A 396 -5.52 18.42 -15.31
CA ASP A 396 -4.58 18.22 -16.40
C ASP A 396 -3.19 17.90 -15.83
N SER A 397 -2.46 17.07 -16.56
CA SER A 397 -1.06 16.72 -16.33
C SER A 397 -0.18 17.96 -16.08
N SER A 398 -0.51 19.11 -16.69
CA SER A 398 0.12 20.42 -16.41
C SER A 398 0.01 20.84 -14.94
N ARG A 399 -1.16 20.72 -14.31
CA ARG A 399 -1.32 21.02 -12.87
C ARG A 399 -0.51 20.09 -11.99
N PHE A 400 -0.27 18.85 -12.43
CA PHE A 400 0.55 17.91 -11.69
C PHE A 400 2.01 18.40 -11.62
N VAL A 401 2.53 18.83 -12.76
CA VAL A 401 3.86 19.43 -12.91
C VAL A 401 3.98 20.74 -12.12
N GLU A 402 2.95 21.58 -12.16
CA GLU A 402 2.90 22.84 -11.40
C GLU A 402 2.87 22.61 -9.89
N THR A 403 2.04 21.68 -9.41
CA THR A 403 1.90 21.39 -7.97
C THR A 403 3.20 20.84 -7.39
N GLY A 404 3.93 20.04 -8.16
CA GLY A 404 5.27 19.60 -7.80
C GLY A 404 6.36 20.66 -8.05
N GLY A 405 6.10 21.71 -8.82
CA GLY A 405 7.16 22.63 -9.24
C GLY A 405 8.21 21.93 -10.13
N TRP A 406 7.83 20.91 -10.90
CA TRP A 406 8.76 20.11 -11.73
C TRP A 406 9.34 20.86 -12.91
N SER A 407 8.67 21.96 -13.29
CA SER A 407 9.00 22.80 -14.43
C SER A 407 9.82 24.03 -14.05
N GLN A 408 10.00 24.31 -12.76
CA GLN A 408 10.81 25.44 -12.31
C GLN A 408 12.23 24.97 -12.01
N PRO A 409 13.27 25.62 -12.56
CA PRO A 409 14.62 25.35 -12.14
C PRO A 409 14.84 25.89 -10.72
N ASP A 410 15.78 25.30 -10.00
CA ASP A 410 16.25 25.81 -8.72
C ASP A 410 17.06 27.11 -8.88
N GLU A 411 17.62 27.61 -7.77
CA GLU A 411 18.44 28.82 -7.76
C GLU A 411 19.72 28.71 -8.61
N PHE A 412 20.14 27.50 -8.96
CA PHE A 412 21.31 27.20 -9.81
C PHE A 412 20.93 27.00 -11.28
N GLY A 413 19.65 27.05 -11.62
CA GLY A 413 19.18 26.80 -12.99
C GLY A 413 19.00 25.31 -13.30
N GLU A 414 19.12 24.43 -12.30
CA GLU A 414 18.96 22.98 -12.47
C GLU A 414 17.51 22.57 -12.24
N TYR A 415 17.01 21.64 -13.06
CA TYR A 415 15.65 21.13 -12.91
C TYR A 415 15.62 19.98 -11.90
N PRO A 416 14.59 19.90 -11.04
CA PRO A 416 14.52 18.93 -9.96
C PRO A 416 14.54 17.49 -10.50
N THR A 417 15.45 16.64 -10.05
CA THR A 417 15.47 15.22 -10.42
C THR A 417 14.21 14.50 -9.93
N VAL A 418 13.51 13.77 -10.81
CA VAL A 418 12.24 13.09 -10.47
C VAL A 418 12.39 11.58 -10.59
N LEU A 419 11.87 10.84 -9.62
CA LEU A 419 11.70 9.39 -9.64
C LEU A 419 10.21 9.04 -9.63
N THR A 420 9.72 8.31 -10.63
CA THR A 420 8.35 7.76 -10.67
C THR A 420 8.39 6.25 -10.44
N LEU A 421 7.55 5.74 -9.53
CA LEU A 421 7.61 4.36 -9.06
C LEU A 421 6.39 3.54 -9.47
N GLY A 422 6.64 2.36 -10.04
CA GLY A 422 5.59 1.36 -10.22
C GLY A 422 4.53 1.76 -11.22
N GLU A 423 4.95 2.24 -12.40
CA GLU A 423 4.03 2.43 -13.52
C GLU A 423 3.79 1.13 -14.28
N MET A 424 2.62 1.01 -14.90
CA MET A 424 2.33 -0.16 -15.72
C MET A 424 2.99 -0.04 -17.10
N ASP A 425 2.85 1.10 -17.74
CA ASP A 425 3.16 1.33 -19.16
C ASP A 425 3.97 2.62 -19.38
N TYR A 426 4.50 3.22 -18.33
CA TYR A 426 5.23 4.50 -18.38
C TYR A 426 4.41 5.70 -18.91
N SER A 427 3.10 5.54 -19.12
CA SER A 427 2.26 6.60 -19.70
C SER A 427 2.27 7.88 -18.86
N PHE A 428 2.27 7.73 -17.53
CA PHE A 428 2.38 8.87 -16.63
C PHE A 428 3.77 9.50 -16.75
N SER A 429 4.84 8.72 -16.64
CA SER A 429 6.22 9.18 -16.80
C SER A 429 6.48 9.88 -18.12
N LEU A 430 5.87 9.44 -19.21
CA LEU A 430 6.02 10.06 -20.52
C LEU A 430 5.31 11.41 -20.57
N ALA A 431 4.11 11.51 -20.00
CA ALA A 431 3.44 12.80 -19.82
C ALA A 431 4.32 13.74 -18.97
N VAL A 432 4.90 13.25 -17.87
CA VAL A 432 5.86 14.01 -17.04
C VAL A 432 7.05 14.48 -17.88
N ALA A 433 7.66 13.59 -18.67
CA ALA A 433 8.83 13.91 -19.49
C ALA A 433 8.51 14.97 -20.56
N GLN A 434 7.33 14.91 -21.18
CA GLN A 434 6.91 15.88 -22.20
C GLN A 434 6.66 17.28 -21.65
N LEU A 435 6.22 17.37 -20.39
CA LEU A 435 5.92 18.64 -19.73
C LEU A 435 7.16 19.28 -19.08
N ARG A 436 8.26 18.55 -19.01
CA ARG A 436 9.51 19.02 -18.39
C ARG A 436 10.50 19.54 -19.44
N PRO A 437 11.31 20.54 -19.10
CA PRO A 437 12.32 21.06 -20.03
C PRO A 437 13.34 19.99 -20.44
N ALA A 438 13.79 20.06 -21.69
CA ALA A 438 14.75 19.10 -22.24
C ALA A 438 16.05 19.07 -21.41
N GLY A 439 16.54 17.86 -21.12
CA GLY A 439 17.73 17.65 -20.27
C GLY A 439 17.42 17.45 -18.79
N SER A 440 16.17 17.64 -18.37
CA SER A 440 15.68 17.26 -17.05
C SER A 440 15.85 15.76 -16.77
N VAL A 441 16.36 15.41 -15.59
CA VAL A 441 16.50 14.00 -15.19
C VAL A 441 15.17 13.46 -14.66
N LEU A 442 14.67 12.41 -15.31
CA LEU A 442 13.53 11.61 -14.89
C LEU A 442 13.94 10.14 -14.89
N VAL A 443 13.73 9.47 -13.76
CA VAL A 443 13.87 8.03 -13.63
C VAL A 443 12.49 7.46 -13.41
N ALA A 444 12.14 6.44 -14.18
CA ALA A 444 10.84 5.80 -14.08
C ALA A 444 11.00 4.29 -13.92
N THR A 445 10.16 3.69 -13.07
CA THR A 445 10.18 2.25 -12.81
C THR A 445 8.83 1.63 -13.14
N SER A 446 8.86 0.39 -13.61
CA SER A 446 7.65 -0.40 -13.82
C SER A 446 7.56 -1.55 -12.83
N TYR A 447 6.33 -1.84 -12.37
CA TYR A 447 6.06 -3.06 -11.62
C TYR A 447 5.86 -4.27 -12.54
N LEU A 448 5.72 -4.06 -13.85
CA LEU A 448 5.71 -5.17 -14.81
C LEU A 448 7.11 -5.78 -14.89
N ALA A 449 7.15 -7.07 -15.21
CA ALA A 449 8.40 -7.75 -15.50
C ALA A 449 9.07 -7.15 -16.76
N GLU A 450 10.33 -7.54 -16.99
CA GLU A 450 11.02 -7.23 -18.24
C GLU A 450 10.14 -7.60 -19.43
N HIS A 451 10.01 -6.68 -20.40
CA HIS A 451 9.20 -6.89 -21.58
C HIS A 451 9.76 -8.07 -22.39
N ASP A 452 8.95 -9.13 -22.58
CA ASP A 452 9.29 -10.23 -23.48
C ASP A 452 9.10 -9.74 -24.92
N PRO A 453 10.17 -9.59 -25.73
CA PRO A 453 10.07 -9.09 -27.10
C PRO A 453 9.27 -10.02 -28.03
N ASN A 454 8.91 -11.22 -27.58
CA ASN A 454 8.07 -12.16 -28.33
C ASN A 454 6.58 -12.08 -27.94
N GLU A 455 6.24 -11.40 -26.85
CA GLU A 455 4.85 -11.16 -26.47
C GLU A 455 4.27 -10.07 -27.38
N VAL A 456 3.06 -10.31 -27.91
CA VAL A 456 2.39 -9.34 -28.79
C VAL A 456 1.97 -8.14 -27.94
N GLU A 457 2.70 -7.04 -28.09
CA GLU A 457 2.45 -5.81 -27.37
C GLU A 457 1.12 -5.18 -27.83
N VAL A 458 0.21 -4.95 -26.89
CA VAL A 458 -1.14 -4.42 -27.17
C VAL A 458 -1.09 -2.90 -27.41
N HIS A 459 -0.01 -2.22 -27.00
CA HIS A 459 0.17 -0.76 -27.08
C HIS A 459 1.59 -0.32 -27.52
N PRO A 460 2.03 -0.65 -28.74
CA PRO A 460 3.43 -0.46 -29.18
C PRO A 460 3.86 0.99 -29.46
N SER A 461 2.99 2.00 -29.29
CA SER A 461 3.24 3.36 -29.78
C SER A 461 3.69 4.37 -28.74
N ASP A 462 3.62 4.02 -27.45
CA ASP A 462 3.75 5.01 -26.37
C ASP A 462 4.65 4.53 -25.23
N ASP A 463 5.54 3.59 -25.50
CA ASP A 463 6.39 2.99 -24.46
C ASP A 463 7.79 3.55 -24.65
N GLY A 464 8.15 4.55 -23.86
CA GLY A 464 9.54 4.94 -23.68
C GLY A 464 10.39 3.71 -23.36
N GLN A 465 11.68 3.73 -23.71
CA GLN A 465 12.56 2.59 -23.49
C GLN A 465 12.48 2.15 -22.01
N ARG A 466 11.90 0.96 -21.75
CA ARG A 466 11.68 0.44 -20.40
C ARG A 466 13.01 0.08 -19.78
N VAL A 467 13.61 0.96 -18.98
CA VAL A 467 14.96 0.73 -18.45
C VAL A 467 14.95 0.00 -17.10
N LEU A 468 13.92 0.20 -16.28
CA LEU A 468 13.92 -0.26 -14.88
C LEU A 468 12.61 -0.97 -14.52
N HIS A 469 12.72 -2.25 -14.17
CA HIS A 469 11.62 -3.12 -13.77
C HIS A 469 11.92 -3.78 -12.42
N SER A 470 10.93 -4.38 -11.76
CA SER A 470 11.12 -5.11 -10.49
C SER A 470 11.73 -4.28 -9.36
N VAL A 471 11.41 -2.98 -9.31
CA VAL A 471 11.83 -2.10 -8.20
C VAL A 471 10.90 -2.30 -7.01
N ASP A 472 11.49 -2.63 -5.85
CA ASP A 472 10.77 -2.80 -4.59
C ASP A 472 10.65 -1.45 -3.89
N ALA A 473 9.43 -0.91 -3.84
CA ALA A 473 9.16 0.37 -3.19
C ALA A 473 9.51 0.38 -1.69
N THR A 474 9.65 -0.78 -1.04
CA THR A 474 10.05 -0.90 0.37
C THR A 474 11.55 -1.04 0.58
N ASN A 475 12.33 -1.18 -0.50
CA ASN A 475 13.79 -1.26 -0.50
C ASN A 475 14.35 -0.60 -1.78
N LEU A 476 14.09 0.70 -1.91
CA LEU A 476 14.47 1.49 -3.07
C LEU A 476 15.99 1.55 -3.22
N ALA A 477 16.75 1.78 -2.16
CA ALA A 477 18.20 1.83 -2.27
C ALA A 477 18.79 0.51 -2.78
N GLY A 478 18.36 -0.63 -2.21
CA GLY A 478 18.85 -1.93 -2.67
C GLY A 478 18.48 -2.22 -4.13
N THR A 479 17.24 -1.93 -4.53
CA THR A 479 16.76 -2.27 -5.87
C THR A 479 17.24 -1.29 -6.94
N LEU A 480 17.21 0.02 -6.70
CA LEU A 480 17.71 1.04 -7.63
C LEU A 480 19.22 0.93 -7.85
N GLN A 481 20.01 0.78 -6.79
CA GLN A 481 21.46 0.62 -6.92
C GLN A 481 21.85 -0.64 -7.69
N SER A 482 21.14 -1.76 -7.46
CA SER A 482 21.37 -2.99 -8.21
C SER A 482 21.11 -2.84 -9.72
N GLN A 483 20.33 -1.84 -10.11
CA GLN A 483 20.03 -1.50 -11.49
C GLN A 483 20.90 -0.34 -12.03
N GLY A 484 21.92 0.08 -11.27
CA GLY A 484 22.83 1.15 -11.67
C GLY A 484 22.24 2.56 -11.60
N VAL A 485 21.09 2.71 -10.92
CA VAL A 485 20.53 4.03 -10.61
C VAL A 485 21.21 4.52 -9.33
N GLU A 486 22.09 5.50 -9.50
CA GLU A 486 22.77 6.19 -8.42
C GLU A 486 22.20 7.59 -8.24
N GLY A 487 22.28 8.10 -7.01
CA GLY A 487 21.87 9.46 -6.67
C GLY A 487 20.51 9.56 -5.98
N SER A 488 20.17 10.80 -5.66
CA SER A 488 18.98 11.17 -4.90
C SER A 488 18.07 12.06 -5.75
N PHE A 489 16.80 12.10 -5.40
CA PHE A 489 15.73 12.73 -6.16
C PHE A 489 15.14 13.90 -5.37
N HIS A 490 14.90 15.01 -6.05
CA HIS A 490 14.12 16.13 -5.48
C HIS A 490 12.66 15.71 -5.28
N THR A 491 12.18 14.85 -6.17
CA THR A 491 10.81 14.37 -6.17
C THR A 491 10.75 12.86 -6.29
N VAL A 492 10.03 12.22 -5.38
CA VAL A 492 9.65 10.81 -5.53
C VAL A 492 8.13 10.72 -5.68
N VAL A 493 7.67 10.25 -6.84
CA VAL A 493 6.27 10.06 -7.17
C VAL A 493 5.92 8.60 -7.06
N PHE A 494 4.93 8.28 -6.25
CA PHE A 494 4.37 6.95 -6.17
C PHE A 494 2.93 6.95 -6.70
N PRO A 495 2.72 6.76 -8.02
CA PRO A 495 1.39 6.58 -8.57
C PRO A 495 0.79 5.26 -8.05
N PHE A 496 -0.26 5.32 -7.24
CA PHE A 496 -0.89 4.11 -6.69
C PHE A 496 -1.64 3.35 -7.79
N PRO A 497 -1.23 2.13 -8.16
CA PRO A 497 -2.02 1.31 -9.07
C PRO A 497 -3.21 0.73 -8.29
N ARG A 498 -4.37 1.37 -8.37
CA ARG A 498 -5.70 0.84 -7.96
C ARG A 498 -5.79 0.18 -6.57
N TYR A 499 -4.86 0.43 -5.66
CA TYR A 499 -4.96 0.00 -4.27
C TYR A 499 -5.80 1.04 -3.54
N SER A 500 -6.96 0.62 -3.02
CA SER A 500 -7.84 1.58 -2.36
C SER A 500 -7.17 2.09 -1.09
N LEU A 501 -6.94 3.41 -1.02
CA LEU A 501 -6.56 4.07 0.23
C LEU A 501 -7.71 4.03 1.25
N SER A 502 -8.93 3.61 0.87
CA SER A 502 -9.99 3.24 1.82
C SER A 502 -9.65 2.00 2.66
N ARG A 503 -8.58 1.26 2.32
CA ARG A 503 -7.94 0.28 3.22
C ARG A 503 -6.82 0.90 4.07
N ALA A 504 -6.64 2.22 4.12
CA ALA A 504 -5.69 2.87 5.04
C ALA A 504 -5.90 2.52 6.53
N PRO A 505 -7.12 2.22 7.04
CA PRO A 505 -7.24 1.67 8.40
C PRO A 505 -6.89 0.18 8.48
N ASN A 506 -6.50 -0.48 7.37
CA ASN A 506 -5.97 -1.84 7.41
C ASN A 506 -4.46 -1.79 7.74
N PRO A 507 -4.01 -2.35 8.88
CA PRO A 507 -2.62 -2.31 9.32
C PRO A 507 -1.63 -2.99 8.34
N ASN A 508 -2.12 -3.78 7.38
CA ASN A 508 -1.29 -4.35 6.32
C ASN A 508 -0.99 -3.38 5.17
N ASN A 509 -1.82 -2.36 4.98
CA ASN A 509 -1.64 -1.35 3.93
C ASN A 509 -0.76 -0.19 4.43
N SER A 510 -0.77 0.07 5.74
CA SER A 510 0.17 1.01 6.36
C SER A 510 1.61 0.53 6.25
N ARG A 511 1.87 -0.79 6.23
CA ARG A 511 3.23 -1.32 6.09
C ARG A 511 3.89 -0.95 4.76
N LEU A 512 3.21 -1.11 3.61
CA LEU A 512 3.78 -0.73 2.32
C LEU A 512 4.15 0.76 2.30
N LEU A 513 3.21 1.62 2.71
CA LEU A 513 3.43 3.07 2.75
C LEU A 513 4.53 3.44 3.74
N ARG A 514 4.50 2.89 4.95
CA ARG A 514 5.50 3.13 5.99
C ARG A 514 6.87 2.68 5.52
N ASP A 515 7.00 1.45 5.03
CA ASP A 515 8.27 0.90 4.58
C ASP A 515 8.76 1.63 3.31
N PHE A 516 7.85 2.11 2.46
CA PHE A 516 8.16 3.04 1.36
C PHE A 516 8.71 4.38 1.86
N PHE A 517 8.02 5.06 2.78
CA PHE A 517 8.51 6.33 3.36
C PHE A 517 9.85 6.15 4.07
N ILE A 518 10.00 5.07 4.84
CA ILE A 518 11.26 4.70 5.48
C ILE A 518 12.34 4.54 4.39
N SER A 519 12.09 3.78 3.33
CA SER A 519 13.10 3.57 2.30
C SER A 519 13.47 4.86 1.56
N VAL A 520 12.48 5.72 1.27
CA VAL A 520 12.72 7.00 0.61
C VAL A 520 13.58 7.94 1.47
N ILE A 521 13.25 8.08 2.75
CA ILE A 521 13.89 9.03 3.67
C ILE A 521 15.21 8.46 4.21
N ARG A 522 15.17 7.28 4.83
CA ARG A 522 16.33 6.68 5.53
C ARG A 522 17.45 6.32 4.55
N ASP A 523 17.10 5.84 3.37
CA ASP A 523 18.09 5.35 2.42
C ASP A 523 18.62 6.48 1.50
N GLY A 524 18.27 7.74 1.79
CA GLY A 524 18.77 8.91 1.06
C GLY A 524 18.29 9.01 -0.38
N ILE A 525 17.15 8.39 -0.70
CA ILE A 525 16.56 8.48 -2.05
C ILE A 525 15.98 9.86 -2.29
N LEU A 526 15.44 10.52 -1.25
CA LEU A 526 14.98 11.90 -1.33
C LEU A 526 16.10 12.86 -0.92
N LEU A 527 16.32 13.89 -1.73
CA LEU A 527 17.19 15.01 -1.37
C LEU A 527 16.58 15.84 -0.24
N ASP A 528 17.43 16.52 0.54
CA ASP A 528 17.02 17.49 1.54
C ASP A 528 16.13 18.58 0.89
N GLY A 529 14.98 18.85 1.50
CA GLY A 529 13.97 19.77 0.94
C GLY A 529 13.12 19.16 -0.19
N GLY A 530 13.38 17.91 -0.58
CA GLY A 530 12.57 17.17 -1.53
C GLY A 530 11.18 16.84 -0.97
N TYR A 531 10.29 16.40 -1.86
CA TYR A 531 8.94 16.00 -1.48
C TYR A 531 8.54 14.67 -2.13
N ILE A 532 7.64 13.99 -1.43
CA ILE A 532 7.06 12.73 -1.87
C ILE A 532 5.63 13.02 -2.30
N GLN A 533 5.29 12.58 -3.53
CA GLN A 533 3.97 12.77 -4.10
C GLN A 533 3.29 11.43 -4.29
N ILE A 534 2.17 11.23 -3.60
CA ILE A 534 1.34 10.04 -3.74
C ILE A 534 0.13 10.38 -4.62
N SER A 535 0.04 9.73 -5.77
CA SER A 535 -1.10 9.94 -6.70
C SER A 535 -2.13 8.84 -6.49
N ARG A 536 -3.30 9.21 -5.98
CA ARG A 536 -4.45 8.31 -5.90
C ARG A 536 -5.31 8.48 -7.14
N VAL A 537 -5.54 7.41 -7.90
CA VAL A 537 -6.66 7.38 -8.83
C VAL A 537 -7.92 7.20 -7.98
N ALA A 538 -8.65 8.30 -7.74
CA ALA A 538 -9.95 8.22 -7.08
C ALA A 538 -10.87 7.37 -7.97
N LEU A 539 -11.43 6.30 -7.42
CA LEU A 539 -12.49 5.59 -8.12
C LEU A 539 -13.73 6.49 -8.14
N PRO A 540 -14.57 6.40 -9.18
CA PRO A 540 -15.82 7.16 -9.31
C PRO A 540 -16.80 7.09 -8.14
N MET A 541 -16.57 6.19 -7.18
CA MET A 541 -17.47 5.90 -6.07
C MET A 541 -16.96 6.44 -4.72
N ASP A 542 -15.79 7.08 -4.67
CA ASP A 542 -15.23 7.69 -3.45
C ASP A 542 -15.63 9.17 -3.28
N PHE A 543 -16.62 9.66 -4.01
CA PHE A 543 -17.12 11.04 -3.85
C PHE A 543 -17.90 11.17 -2.56
N TYR A 544 -17.23 11.61 -1.50
CA TYR A 544 -17.55 12.87 -0.80
C TYR A 544 -16.67 13.00 0.44
N GLN A 545 -15.46 13.51 0.24
CA GLN A 545 -14.81 14.60 0.98
C GLN A 545 -13.36 14.66 0.49
N ASP A 546 -13.06 15.73 -0.24
CA ASP A 546 -11.76 16.13 -0.77
C ASP A 546 -11.00 15.10 -1.64
N GLY A 547 -10.90 15.40 -2.94
CA GLY A 547 -9.83 14.87 -3.79
C GLY A 547 -8.49 15.38 -3.27
N GLY A 548 -8.02 14.82 -2.16
CA GLY A 548 -6.80 15.22 -1.48
C GLY A 548 -5.58 14.58 -2.13
N TYR A 549 -4.65 15.41 -2.58
CA TYR A 549 -3.27 14.99 -2.75
C TYR A 549 -2.62 14.99 -1.36
N ILE A 550 -1.90 13.92 -1.02
CA ILE A 550 -1.04 13.94 0.16
C ILE A 550 0.34 14.33 -0.34
N GLN A 551 0.70 15.60 -0.11
CA GLN A 551 2.06 16.10 -0.29
C GLN A 551 2.74 16.11 1.07
N LEU A 552 3.81 15.33 1.21
CA LEU A 552 4.66 15.34 2.39
C LEU A 552 5.97 16.02 2.02
N VAL A 553 6.23 17.17 2.64
CA VAL A 553 7.46 17.94 2.47
C VAL A 553 8.45 17.47 3.53
N HIS A 554 9.63 17.02 3.10
CA HIS A 554 10.71 16.70 4.03
C HIS A 554 11.56 17.96 4.26
N SER A 555 11.37 18.62 5.40
CA SER A 555 12.33 19.63 5.86
C SER A 555 13.31 18.98 6.83
N SER A 556 14.58 18.83 6.43
CA SER A 556 15.63 18.67 7.43
C SER A 556 15.72 20.01 8.18
N ALA A 557 15.38 20.01 9.46
CA ALA A 557 15.63 21.17 10.30
C ALA A 557 17.15 21.32 10.41
N SER A 558 17.74 22.20 9.60
CA SER A 558 19.16 22.55 9.72
C SER A 558 19.35 23.38 10.99
N SER A 559 19.94 22.75 12.01
CA SER A 559 20.52 23.31 13.26
C SER A 559 19.66 24.26 14.11
#